data_AF-A0A3L6S5N7-F1
#
_entry.id   AF-A0A3L6S5N7-F1
#
_cell.length_a   1.000
_cell.length_b   1.000
_cell.length_c   1.000
_cell.angle_alpha   90.00
_cell.angle_beta   90.00
_cell.angle_gamma   90.00
#
_symmetry.space_group_name_H-M   'P 1'
#
loop_
_entity.id
_entity.type
_entity.pdbx_description
1 polymer ?
#
loop_
_entity_poly.entity_id
_entity_poly.type
_entity_poly.pdbx_seq_one_letter_code
_entity_poly.pdbx_strand_id
1 'polypeptide(L)'
;MVRKAKVEFDEQPPDNFDPKNPYGDPVAMLEYREHLVREKWIQIETAKIIRERLRWCYRIEGVNHHQKCRHLVDQYLEATRGVGWGKDARPPEFHGPNPFMLRLVRSFTLLSLIDWLIRLFLLWRAEPKKVVEAE
;
A
#
# COMPACT_ATOMS: atom_id res chain seq x y z
N MET A 1 -17.40 -38.91 -20.98
CA MET A 1 -17.03 -37.55 -20.54
C MET A 1 -17.72 -37.28 -19.21
N VAL A 2 -16.98 -37.34 -18.10
CA VAL A 2 -17.54 -37.04 -16.77
C VAL A 2 -17.73 -35.52 -16.70
N ARG A 3 -18.99 -35.06 -16.59
CA ARG A 3 -19.29 -33.65 -16.32
C ARG A 3 -18.74 -33.34 -14.94
N LYS A 4 -17.68 -32.54 -14.87
CA LYS A 4 -17.10 -32.10 -13.61
C LYS A 4 -18.18 -31.37 -12.81
N ALA A 5 -18.40 -31.81 -11.58
CA ALA A 5 -19.15 -31.04 -10.60
C ALA A 5 -18.54 -29.63 -10.49
N LYS A 6 -19.38 -28.62 -10.29
CA LYS A 6 -18.93 -27.26 -10.00
C LYS A 6 -18.02 -27.34 -8.78
N VAL A 7 -16.77 -26.90 -8.92
CA VAL A 7 -15.86 -26.79 -7.77
C VAL A 7 -16.36 -25.61 -6.95
N GLU A 8 -16.79 -25.89 -5.72
CA GLU A 8 -17.13 -24.88 -4.73
C GLU A 8 -15.84 -24.44 -4.02
N PHE A 9 -15.65 -23.13 -3.91
CA PHE A 9 -14.49 -22.54 -3.26
C PHE A 9 -14.97 -21.84 -2.00
N ASP A 10 -14.31 -22.10 -0.87
CA ASP A 10 -14.63 -21.41 0.37
C ASP A 10 -14.04 -19.99 0.32
N GLU A 11 -14.92 -18.99 0.26
CA GLU A 11 -14.55 -17.56 0.20
C GLU A 11 -14.30 -16.96 1.60
N GLN A 12 -14.78 -17.61 2.65
CA GLN A 12 -14.78 -17.06 4.00
C GLN A 12 -13.59 -17.57 4.84
N PRO A 13 -13.04 -16.73 5.73
CA PRO A 13 -12.10 -17.18 6.74
C PRO A 13 -12.79 -18.14 7.74
N PRO A 14 -12.06 -19.10 8.32
CA PRO A 14 -12.62 -20.00 9.32
C PRO A 14 -13.02 -19.25 10.60
N ASP A 15 -14.23 -19.51 11.10
CA ASP A 15 -14.81 -18.77 12.24
C ASP A 15 -14.16 -19.07 13.60
N ASN A 16 -13.41 -20.18 13.74
CA ASN A 16 -12.94 -20.72 15.03
C ASN A 16 -11.46 -20.39 15.38
N PHE A 17 -10.83 -19.42 14.70
CA PHE A 17 -9.43 -19.07 14.99
C PHE A 17 -9.32 -17.89 15.97
N ASP A 18 -8.80 -18.12 17.19
CA ASP A 18 -8.47 -17.06 18.17
C ASP A 18 -7.05 -16.51 17.93
N PRO A 19 -6.89 -15.24 17.52
CA PRO A 19 -5.57 -14.63 17.32
C PRO A 19 -4.73 -14.53 18.61
N LYS A 20 -5.34 -14.52 19.79
CA LYS A 20 -4.62 -14.37 21.08
C LYS A 20 -3.94 -15.66 21.52
N ASN A 21 -4.51 -16.82 21.16
CA ASN A 21 -3.93 -18.13 21.43
C ASN A 21 -3.91 -19.01 20.17
N PRO A 22 -2.96 -18.75 19.24
CA PRO A 22 -2.93 -19.41 17.92
C PRO A 22 -2.62 -20.90 17.95
N TYR A 23 -2.17 -21.45 19.09
CA TYR A 23 -1.84 -22.87 19.25
C TYR A 23 -2.84 -23.62 20.15
N GLY A 24 -3.95 -22.98 20.56
CA GLY A 24 -4.97 -23.61 21.40
C GLY A 24 -5.60 -24.83 20.73
N ASP A 25 -6.03 -24.67 19.49
CA ASP A 25 -6.67 -25.73 18.70
C ASP A 25 -5.85 -26.05 17.43
N PRO A 26 -5.30 -27.27 17.30
CA PRO A 26 -4.45 -27.61 16.17
C PRO A 26 -5.21 -27.62 14.84
N VAL A 27 -6.51 -27.92 14.86
CA VAL A 27 -7.36 -27.97 13.64
C VAL A 27 -7.63 -26.55 13.11
N ALA A 28 -8.12 -25.66 13.96
CA ALA A 28 -8.42 -24.27 13.58
C ALA A 28 -7.16 -23.53 13.09
N MET A 29 -6.00 -23.83 13.68
CA MET A 29 -4.72 -23.28 13.23
C MET A 29 -4.35 -23.72 11.81
N LEU A 30 -4.59 -24.99 11.45
CA LEU A 30 -4.31 -25.50 10.10
C LEU A 30 -5.26 -24.93 9.07
N GLU A 31 -6.56 -24.91 9.35
CA GLU A 31 -7.58 -24.33 8.46
C GLU A 31 -7.29 -22.84 8.17
N TYR A 32 -6.90 -22.09 9.20
CA TYR A 32 -6.52 -20.69 9.04
C TYR A 32 -5.26 -20.52 8.19
N ARG A 33 -4.26 -21.41 8.33
CA ARG A 33 -3.07 -21.41 7.46
C ARG A 33 -3.42 -21.69 6.00
N GLU A 34 -4.32 -22.63 5.74
CA GLU A 34 -4.78 -22.94 4.38
C GLU A 34 -5.48 -21.73 3.74
N HIS A 35 -6.34 -21.05 4.51
CA HIS A 35 -6.98 -19.80 4.08
C HIS A 35 -5.94 -18.69 3.79
N LEU A 36 -4.97 -18.48 4.69
CA LEU A 36 -3.89 -17.51 4.47
C LEU A 36 -3.06 -17.80 3.21
N VAL A 37 -2.79 -19.07 2.93
CA VAL A 37 -2.09 -19.48 1.72
C VAL A 37 -2.95 -19.15 0.49
N ARG A 38 -4.25 -19.45 0.51
CA ARG A 38 -5.19 -19.08 -0.57
C ARG A 38 -5.19 -17.58 -0.85
N GLU A 39 -5.26 -16.74 0.18
CA GLU A 39 -5.20 -15.28 0.03
C GLU A 39 -3.88 -14.81 -0.61
N LYS A 40 -2.75 -15.41 -0.21
CA LYS A 40 -1.46 -15.13 -0.86
C LYS A 40 -1.47 -15.54 -2.33
N TRP A 41 -2.10 -16.66 -2.69
CA TRP A 41 -2.27 -17.06 -4.08
C TRP A 41 -3.14 -16.07 -4.86
N ILE A 42 -4.23 -15.57 -4.29
CA ILE A 42 -5.07 -14.53 -4.91
C ILE A 42 -4.23 -13.28 -5.21
N GLN A 43 -3.39 -12.84 -4.27
CA GLN A 43 -2.48 -11.71 -4.50
C GLN A 43 -1.44 -12.00 -5.60
N ILE A 44 -0.95 -13.23 -5.72
CA ILE A 44 -0.05 -13.65 -6.81
C ILE A 44 -0.77 -13.60 -8.16
N GLU A 45 -1.98 -14.14 -8.24
CA GLU A 45 -2.77 -14.19 -9.48
C GLU A 45 -3.23 -12.79 -9.92
N THR A 46 -3.63 -11.93 -8.99
CA THR A 46 -3.93 -10.53 -9.30
C THR A 46 -2.72 -9.79 -9.90
N ALA A 47 -1.52 -10.00 -9.36
CA ALA A 47 -0.30 -9.44 -9.95
C ALA A 47 0.00 -10.00 -11.35
N LYS A 48 -0.33 -11.28 -11.62
CA LYS A 48 -0.22 -11.89 -12.96
C LYS A 48 -1.20 -11.26 -13.95
N ILE A 49 -2.44 -11.00 -13.55
CA ILE A 49 -3.44 -10.33 -14.40
C ILE A 49 -2.95 -8.95 -14.83
N ILE A 50 -2.40 -8.16 -13.90
CA ILE A 50 -1.85 -6.83 -14.23
C ILE A 50 -0.68 -6.96 -15.21
N ARG A 51 0.19 -7.96 -15.02
CA ARG A 51 1.31 -8.23 -15.93
C ARG A 51 0.83 -8.55 -17.35
N GLU A 52 -0.25 -9.30 -17.50
CA GLU A 52 -0.82 -9.62 -18.81
C GLU A 52 -1.42 -8.38 -19.48
N ARG A 53 -2.16 -7.56 -18.73
CA ARG A 53 -2.66 -6.26 -19.22
C ARG A 53 -1.54 -5.33 -19.65
N LEU A 54 -0.45 -5.28 -18.88
CA LEU A 54 0.73 -4.51 -19.21
C LEU A 54 1.37 -5.00 -20.52
N ARG A 55 1.57 -6.32 -20.64
CA ARG A 55 2.11 -6.95 -21.87
C ARG A 55 1.23 -6.65 -23.09
N TRP A 56 -0.08 -6.64 -22.91
CA TRP A 56 -1.04 -6.27 -23.96
C TRP A 56 -0.91 -4.79 -24.35
N CYS A 57 -0.81 -3.87 -23.37
CA CYS A 57 -0.58 -2.45 -23.62
C CYS A 57 0.69 -2.19 -24.43
N TYR A 58 1.80 -2.85 -24.07
CA TYR A 58 3.06 -2.78 -24.82
C TYR A 58 2.92 -3.23 -26.28
N ARG A 59 2.08 -4.24 -26.56
CA ARG A 59 1.86 -4.74 -27.92
C ARG A 59 1.03 -3.78 -28.76
N ILE A 60 0.08 -3.05 -28.16
CA ILE A 60 -0.82 -2.16 -28.90
C ILE A 60 -0.20 -0.79 -29.15
N GLU A 61 0.37 -0.16 -28.12
CA GLU A 61 0.83 1.22 -28.20
C GLU A 61 2.17 1.36 -28.95
N GLY A 62 2.93 0.26 -29.07
CA GLY A 62 4.23 0.27 -29.74
C GLY A 62 5.16 1.33 -29.13
N VAL A 63 5.60 2.30 -29.92
CA VAL A 63 6.55 3.34 -29.49
C VAL A 63 6.00 4.25 -28.37
N ASN A 64 4.67 4.40 -28.26
CA ASN A 64 4.03 5.28 -27.26
C ASN A 64 3.84 4.64 -25.88
N HIS A 65 4.31 3.40 -25.67
CA HIS A 65 4.10 2.67 -24.43
C HIS A 65 4.63 3.39 -23.18
N HIS A 66 5.65 4.24 -23.32
CA HIS A 66 6.24 4.99 -22.21
C HIS A 66 5.26 5.98 -21.56
N GLN A 67 4.39 6.61 -22.36
CA GLN A 67 3.43 7.60 -21.87
C GLN A 67 2.11 6.93 -21.48
N LYS A 68 1.61 6.00 -22.30
CA LYS A 68 0.30 5.38 -22.13
C LYS A 68 0.29 4.26 -21.09
N CYS A 69 1.30 3.38 -21.07
CA CYS A 69 1.32 2.21 -20.18
C CYS A 69 1.92 2.48 -18.78
N ARG A 70 2.38 3.71 -18.49
CA ARG A 70 3.04 4.06 -17.21
C ARG A 70 2.20 3.70 -15.98
N HIS A 71 0.92 4.02 -16.00
CA HIS A 71 0.01 3.72 -14.89
C HIS A 71 -0.13 2.20 -14.61
N LEU A 72 -0.09 1.36 -15.64
CA LEU A 72 -0.11 -0.11 -15.48
C LEU A 72 1.21 -0.62 -14.90
N VAL A 73 2.34 0.01 -15.26
CA VAL A 73 3.65 -0.32 -14.67
C VAL A 73 3.64 0.00 -13.19
N ASP A 74 3.15 1.17 -12.80
CA ASP A 74 3.09 1.58 -11.39
C ASP A 74 2.20 0.64 -10.57
N GLN A 75 1.01 0.28 -11.09
CA GLN A 75 0.12 -0.72 -10.47
C GLN A 75 0.78 -2.10 -10.35
N TYR A 76 1.50 -2.55 -11.37
CA TYR A 76 2.21 -3.82 -11.34
C TYR A 76 3.35 -3.82 -10.32
N LEU A 77 4.13 -2.73 -10.26
CA LEU A 77 5.20 -2.56 -9.28
C LEU A 77 4.64 -2.53 -7.85
N GLU A 78 3.51 -1.87 -7.64
CA GLU A 78 2.82 -1.84 -6.35
C GLU A 78 2.33 -3.23 -5.93
N ALA A 79 1.62 -3.94 -6.83
CA ALA A 79 1.15 -5.30 -6.56
C ALA A 79 2.32 -6.25 -6.25
N THR A 80 3.44 -6.12 -6.97
CA THR A 80 4.63 -6.96 -6.75
C THR A 80 5.50 -6.56 -5.55
N ARG A 81 5.13 -5.55 -4.75
CA ARG A 81 5.82 -5.23 -3.48
C ARG A 81 5.37 -6.10 -2.30
N GLY A 82 4.10 -6.50 -2.21
CA GLY A 82 3.58 -7.37 -1.12
C GLY A 82 3.49 -8.88 -1.42
N VAL A 83 3.42 -9.27 -2.70
CA VAL A 83 3.23 -10.65 -3.18
C VAL A 83 4.47 -11.58 -3.15
N GLY A 84 4.48 -12.68 -2.39
CA GLY A 84 5.46 -13.78 -2.53
C GLY A 84 5.95 -14.44 -1.22
N TRP A 85 6.66 -15.56 -1.35
CA TRP A 85 7.34 -16.27 -0.24
C TRP A 85 8.78 -15.77 -0.11
N GLY A 86 9.21 -15.34 1.08
CA GLY A 86 10.59 -14.89 1.31
C GLY A 86 10.89 -13.44 0.87
N LYS A 87 9.90 -12.54 0.89
CA LYS A 87 10.10 -11.13 0.53
C LYS A 87 11.03 -10.37 1.47
N ASP A 88 11.26 -10.89 2.66
CA ASP A 88 12.27 -10.38 3.59
C ASP A 88 13.70 -10.52 3.04
N ALA A 89 13.91 -11.35 2.00
CA ALA A 89 15.19 -11.48 1.29
C ALA A 89 15.42 -10.40 0.21
N ARG A 90 14.41 -9.56 -0.08
CA ARG A 90 14.61 -8.42 -0.98
C ARG A 90 15.50 -7.39 -0.26
N PRO A 91 16.52 -6.81 -0.91
CA PRO A 91 17.32 -5.76 -0.30
C PRO A 91 16.42 -4.60 0.19
N PRO A 92 16.66 -4.05 1.41
CA PRO A 92 15.89 -2.95 2.02
C PRO A 92 15.55 -1.79 1.08
N GLU A 93 16.44 -1.50 0.13
CA GLU A 93 16.32 -0.45 -0.89
C GLU A 93 15.09 -0.56 -1.80
N PHE A 94 14.58 -1.78 -1.99
CA PHE A 94 13.41 -2.07 -2.85
C PHE A 94 12.14 -2.38 -2.05
N HIS A 95 12.19 -2.24 -0.72
CA HIS A 95 10.99 -2.25 0.11
C HIS A 95 10.35 -0.86 0.06
N GLY A 96 9.03 -0.81 -0.09
CA GLY A 96 8.30 0.45 0.07
C GLY A 96 8.52 1.02 1.48
N PRO A 97 8.29 2.32 1.71
CA PRO A 97 8.45 2.90 3.04
C PRO A 97 7.59 2.12 4.03
N ASN A 98 8.23 1.61 5.09
CA ASN A 98 7.53 0.94 6.18
C ASN A 98 6.42 1.87 6.70
N PRO A 99 5.17 1.40 6.91
CA PRO A 99 4.11 2.24 7.49
C PRO A 99 4.49 2.80 8.87
N PHE A 100 5.46 2.15 9.54
CA PHE A 100 6.08 2.64 10.78
C PHE A 100 6.88 3.96 10.59
N MET A 101 7.58 4.12 9.46
CA MET A 101 8.37 5.34 9.16
C MET A 101 7.49 6.54 8.86
N LEU A 102 6.38 6.37 8.14
CA LEU A 102 5.42 7.46 7.89
C LEU A 102 4.72 7.97 9.17
N ARG A 103 4.64 7.14 10.22
CA ARG A 103 4.06 7.52 11.52
C ARG A 103 5.02 8.35 12.37
N LEU A 104 6.33 8.16 12.20
CA LEU A 104 7.36 8.90 12.92
C LEU A 104 7.52 10.34 12.39
N VAL A 105 7.48 10.54 11.08
CA VAL A 105 7.61 11.88 10.46
C VAL A 105 6.35 12.74 10.68
N ARG A 106 5.17 12.12 10.83
CA ARG A 106 3.94 12.82 11.22
C ARG A 106 3.88 13.24 12.70
N SER A 107 4.70 12.63 13.56
CA SER A 107 4.80 13.01 14.98
C SER A 107 5.86 14.08 15.25
N PHE A 108 6.67 14.41 14.24
CA PHE A 108 7.72 15.44 14.30
C PHE A 108 7.25 16.77 13.68
N THR A 109 6.07 17.26 14.05
CA THR A 109 5.83 18.70 14.03
C THR A 109 6.48 19.34 15.26
N LEU A 110 7.79 19.15 15.41
CA LEU A 110 8.69 20.04 16.16
C LEU A 110 8.90 21.36 15.39
N LEU A 111 7.80 21.87 14.82
CA LEU A 111 7.66 23.17 14.18
C LEU A 111 6.70 24.06 14.99
N SER A 112 6.05 23.57 16.06
CA SER A 112 5.14 24.41 16.84
C SER A 112 5.86 25.58 17.53
N LEU A 113 7.04 25.38 18.12
CA LEU A 113 7.77 26.45 18.80
C LEU A 113 8.42 27.43 17.82
N ILE A 114 8.99 26.94 16.72
CA ILE A 114 9.63 27.81 15.72
C ILE A 114 8.55 28.59 14.95
N ASP A 115 7.44 27.98 14.54
CA ASP A 115 6.33 28.70 13.90
C ASP A 115 5.63 29.67 14.87
N TRP A 116 5.54 29.35 16.17
CA TRP A 116 4.99 30.26 17.17
C TRP A 116 5.91 31.45 17.43
N LEU A 117 7.23 31.24 17.49
CA LEU A 117 8.21 32.33 17.61
C LEU A 117 8.26 33.21 16.35
N ILE A 118 8.17 32.62 15.14
CA ILE A 118 8.08 33.39 13.89
C ILE A 118 6.78 34.19 13.84
N ARG A 119 5.64 33.61 14.23
CA ARG A 119 4.35 34.34 14.31
C ARG A 119 4.37 35.44 15.37
N LEU A 120 4.96 35.20 16.54
CA LEU A 120 5.10 36.20 17.60
C LEU A 120 6.03 37.34 17.17
N PHE A 121 7.11 37.02 16.46
CA PHE A 121 8.03 38.03 15.89
C PHE A 121 7.37 38.87 14.79
N LEU A 122 6.58 38.25 13.91
CA LEU A 122 5.80 38.96 12.89
C LEU A 122 4.69 39.82 13.49
N LEU A 123 4.07 39.38 14.60
CA LEU A 123 3.06 40.16 15.33
C LEU A 123 3.67 41.34 16.09
N TRP A 124 4.90 41.19 16.60
CA TRP A 124 5.62 42.28 17.28
C TRP A 124 6.17 43.34 16.32
N ARG A 125 6.42 43.00 15.05
CA ARG A 125 6.96 43.92 14.03
C ARG A 125 5.90 44.71 13.27
N ALA A 126 4.62 44.51 13.57
CA ALA A 126 3.53 45.25 12.95
C ALA A 126 3.28 46.58 13.69
N GLU A 127 4.10 47.60 13.40
CA GLU A 127 3.71 48.99 13.71
C GLU A 127 2.56 49.46 12.79
N PRO A 128 1.62 50.27 13.31
CA PRO A 128 0.49 50.77 12.53
C PRO A 128 0.95 51.88 11.57
N LYS A 129 1.11 51.55 10.29
CA LYS A 129 1.23 52.58 9.25
C LYS A 129 -0.12 53.29 9.11
N LYS A 130 -0.14 54.55 9.57
CA LYS A 130 -1.23 55.51 9.35
C LYS A 130 -1.58 55.57 7.86
N VAL A 131 -2.82 55.29 7.52
CA VAL A 131 -3.37 55.53 6.19
C VAL A 131 -3.60 57.04 6.09
N VAL A 132 -2.81 57.71 5.26
CA VAL A 132 -3.04 59.09 4.82
C VAL A 132 -3.95 59.00 3.59
N GLU A 133 -5.12 59.62 3.68
CA GLU A 133 -6.00 59.96 2.56
C GLU A 133 -5.26 60.80 1.52
N ALA A 134 -5.38 60.44 0.24
CA ALA A 134 -5.39 61.39 -0.87
C ALA A 134 -5.84 60.71 -2.17
N GLU A 135 -6.92 61.30 -2.71
CA GLU A 135 -7.29 61.44 -4.14
C GLU A 135 -7.74 60.21 -4.95
#